data_AF-A0A850GN46-F1
#
_entry.id   AF-A0A850GN46-F1
#
_cell.length_a   1.000
_cell.length_b   1.000
_cell.length_c   1.000
_cell.angle_alpha   90.00
_cell.angle_beta   90.00
_cell.angle_gamma   90.00
#
_symmetry.space_group_name_H-M   'P 1'
#
loop_
_entity.id
_entity.type
_entity.pdbx_description
1 polymer ?
#
loop_
_entity_poly.entity_id
_entity_poly.type
_entity_poly.pdbx_seq_one_letter_code
_entity_poly.pdbx_strand_id
1 'polypeptide(L)'
;MVALADARSRVPPGRHRLPSRRPIAPAAGLFCLSCAELAESPRFEADAAPLEIIETIPADGAVDVDPLTRIDICLSGELDPRVVNEFDATLHSATLTFDTQQEVQLFSWRAPGSRDLLASERWCPGSVLSLTPESPLRAGLTYRVRLRALSGLGWSGGALDTTQDGWTLSEGGDLRLFIEFRVAGSVGDPLPEEIPALPDGPSIEALFETGRVFDPERAACGCHQGGEGENAELALARLDLSDPTLAWSGLVLREGSEPTGFAMVSPRMPSESYLIQKMVRDAEGDALRGIHGVAMPPEDPLPHADLVDLAHWIAAGIEP
;
A
#
# COMPACT_ATOMS: atom_id res chain seq x y z
N MET A 1 -57.56 0.09 10.09
CA MET A 1 -58.74 -0.76 9.81
C MET A 1 -59.40 -0.26 8.53
N VAL A 2 -58.83 -0.57 7.37
CA VAL A 2 -59.46 -0.53 6.04
C VAL A 2 -58.69 -1.57 5.22
N ALA A 3 -59.41 -2.46 4.56
CA ALA A 3 -58.95 -3.60 3.78
C ALA A 3 -59.36 -3.44 2.30
N LEU A 4 -58.84 -4.36 1.46
CA LEU A 4 -59.18 -4.68 0.05
C LEU A 4 -58.48 -3.81 -1.02
N ALA A 5 -57.98 -4.32 -2.16
CA ALA A 5 -58.06 -5.61 -2.86
C ALA A 5 -56.80 -5.76 -3.75
N ASP A 6 -56.10 -6.89 -3.80
CA ASP A 6 -56.26 -8.07 -4.68
C ASP A 6 -56.49 -7.79 -6.18
N ALA A 7 -55.48 -8.06 -7.01
CA ALA A 7 -55.60 -8.23 -8.45
C ALA A 7 -54.52 -9.20 -8.96
N ARG A 8 -54.89 -10.49 -8.98
CA ARG A 8 -54.15 -11.57 -9.65
C ARG A 8 -54.34 -11.49 -11.17
N SER A 9 -53.25 -11.40 -11.93
CA SER A 9 -53.27 -11.63 -13.38
C SER A 9 -52.78 -13.05 -13.70
N ARG A 10 -53.63 -13.83 -14.38
CA ARG A 10 -53.36 -15.17 -14.91
C ARG A 10 -52.83 -15.01 -16.35
N VAL A 11 -51.65 -15.57 -16.63
CA VAL A 11 -51.11 -15.72 -18.00
C VAL A 11 -51.17 -17.21 -18.38
N PRO A 12 -51.63 -17.58 -19.59
CA PRO A 12 -51.84 -18.96 -20.02
C PRO A 12 -50.54 -19.68 -20.45
N PRO A 13 -50.54 -21.04 -20.51
CA PRO A 13 -49.35 -21.83 -20.80
C PRO A 13 -49.08 -21.94 -22.31
N GLY A 14 -47.93 -21.43 -22.75
CA GLY A 14 -47.37 -21.69 -24.07
C GLY A 14 -46.59 -23.00 -24.10
N ARG A 15 -46.99 -23.93 -24.96
CA ARG A 15 -46.29 -25.19 -25.23
C ARG A 15 -45.24 -25.04 -26.34
N HIS A 16 -44.19 -25.86 -26.20
CA HIS A 16 -43.27 -26.41 -27.21
C HIS A 16 -42.20 -25.49 -27.83
N ARG A 17 -40.93 -25.78 -27.49
CA ARG A 17 -40.01 -26.60 -28.32
C ARG A 17 -38.73 -26.89 -27.52
N LEU A 18 -38.41 -28.17 -27.37
CA LEU A 18 -37.13 -28.66 -26.84
C LEU A 18 -36.06 -28.50 -27.94
N PRO A 19 -34.97 -27.74 -27.71
CA PRO A 19 -33.79 -27.88 -28.55
C PRO A 19 -33.04 -29.16 -28.19
N SER A 20 -32.70 -29.88 -29.25
CA SER A 20 -31.84 -31.04 -29.33
C SER A 20 -30.61 -30.95 -28.40
N ARG A 21 -30.50 -31.90 -27.46
CA ARG A 21 -29.27 -32.16 -26.70
C ARG A 21 -28.23 -32.75 -27.65
N ARG A 22 -27.21 -31.96 -28.00
CA ARG A 22 -25.93 -32.51 -28.46
C ARG A 22 -25.13 -32.94 -27.22
N PRO A 23 -24.49 -34.13 -27.21
CA PRO A 23 -23.56 -34.50 -26.16
C PRO A 23 -22.33 -33.60 -26.28
N ILE A 24 -22.13 -32.70 -25.31
CA ILE A 24 -20.86 -32.01 -25.10
C ILE A 24 -20.00 -33.01 -24.34
N ALA A 25 -18.95 -33.49 -24.99
CA ALA A 25 -17.89 -34.26 -24.34
C ALA A 25 -17.28 -33.41 -23.22
N PRO A 26 -17.00 -33.98 -22.03
CA PRO A 26 -16.19 -33.28 -21.05
C PRO A 26 -14.77 -33.16 -21.63
N ALA A 27 -14.44 -32.00 -22.19
CA ALA A 27 -13.05 -31.60 -22.31
C ALA A 27 -12.57 -31.38 -20.88
N ALA A 28 -11.85 -32.36 -20.36
CA ALA A 28 -10.99 -32.19 -19.20
C ALA A 28 -9.94 -31.13 -19.58
N GLY A 29 -10.27 -29.86 -19.33
CA GLY A 29 -9.31 -28.79 -19.33
C GLY A 29 -8.43 -28.99 -18.11
N LEU A 30 -7.25 -29.56 -18.32
CA LEU A 30 -6.11 -29.31 -17.45
C LEU A 30 -5.90 -27.79 -17.47
N PHE A 31 -6.39 -27.10 -16.45
CA PHE A 31 -5.87 -25.79 -16.09
C PHE A 31 -4.52 -26.05 -15.44
N CYS A 32 -3.47 -26.09 -16.27
CA CYS A 32 -2.13 -25.91 -15.76
C CYS A 32 -2.05 -24.48 -15.23
N LEU A 33 -2.20 -24.31 -13.92
CA LEU A 33 -1.78 -23.14 -13.17
C LEU A 33 -0.25 -23.01 -13.35
N SER A 34 0.19 -22.51 -14.50
CA SER A 34 1.61 -22.28 -14.75
C SER A 34 2.01 -21.01 -13.99
N CYS A 35 2.57 -21.17 -12.78
CA CYS A 35 3.27 -20.07 -12.10
C CYS A 35 4.38 -19.59 -13.09
N ALA A 36 4.34 -18.31 -13.46
CA ALA A 36 5.02 -17.73 -14.61
C ALA A 36 6.54 -18.03 -14.69
N GLU A 37 7.02 -18.28 -15.92
CA GLU A 37 8.41 -18.54 -16.26
C GLU A 37 9.28 -17.27 -16.03
N LEU A 38 10.52 -17.48 -15.57
CA LEU A 38 11.49 -16.42 -15.28
C LEU A 38 11.88 -15.68 -16.57
N ALA A 39 11.44 -14.44 -16.76
CA ALA A 39 11.89 -13.60 -17.86
C ALA A 39 13.11 -12.76 -17.41
N GLU A 40 14.29 -13.04 -17.97
CA GLU A 40 15.59 -12.41 -17.64
C GLU A 40 15.85 -11.08 -18.38
N SER A 41 14.85 -10.27 -18.70
CA SER A 41 15.10 -9.00 -19.44
C SER A 41 14.28 -7.82 -18.91
N PRO A 42 14.92 -6.71 -18.50
CA PRO A 42 14.19 -5.47 -18.24
C PRO A 42 13.63 -4.97 -19.58
N ARG A 43 12.30 -4.97 -19.71
CA ARG A 43 11.59 -4.92 -21.00
C ARG A 43 11.24 -3.50 -21.48
N PHE A 44 11.63 -2.42 -20.81
CA PHE A 44 10.98 -1.12 -21.03
C PHE A 44 11.92 0.10 -21.07
N GLU A 45 11.67 0.99 -22.04
CA GLU A 45 12.17 2.36 -22.11
C GLU A 45 11.43 3.26 -21.10
N ALA A 46 12.11 4.28 -20.59
CA ALA A 46 11.62 5.17 -19.54
C ALA A 46 10.64 6.22 -20.10
N ASP A 47 9.39 5.83 -20.31
CA ASP A 47 8.26 6.77 -20.42
C ASP A 47 7.43 6.66 -19.15
N ALA A 48 7.91 7.30 -18.08
CA ALA A 48 7.28 7.24 -16.78
C ALA A 48 6.29 8.41 -16.65
N ALA A 49 5.01 8.09 -16.41
CA ALA A 49 3.99 9.09 -16.17
C ALA A 49 4.38 9.99 -14.97
N PRO A 50 4.07 11.30 -15.04
CA PRO A 50 4.31 12.18 -13.90
C PRO A 50 3.41 11.79 -12.72
N LEU A 51 3.93 11.97 -11.50
CA LEU A 51 3.20 11.76 -10.26
C LEU A 51 2.44 13.02 -9.88
N GLU A 52 1.13 12.92 -9.85
CA GLU A 52 0.25 13.99 -9.41
C GLU A 52 0.07 13.93 -7.89
N ILE A 53 0.01 15.09 -7.23
CA ILE A 53 -0.46 15.16 -5.85
C ILE A 53 -1.98 15.19 -5.89
N ILE A 54 -2.60 14.12 -5.41
CA ILE A 54 -4.05 13.93 -5.44
C ILE A 54 -4.71 14.64 -4.26
N GLU A 55 -4.13 14.47 -3.07
CA GLU A 55 -4.67 15.00 -1.83
C GLU A 55 -3.54 15.22 -0.81
N THR A 56 -3.75 16.20 0.08
CA THR A 56 -2.87 16.45 1.23
C THR A 56 -3.70 16.47 2.50
N ILE A 57 -3.17 15.89 3.57
CA ILE A 57 -3.84 15.76 4.86
C ILE A 57 -2.84 16.17 5.93
N PRO A 58 -3.00 17.32 6.61
CA PRO A 58 -4.08 18.28 6.42
C PRO A 58 -4.08 18.90 5.02
N ALA A 59 -5.27 19.27 4.53
CA ALA A 59 -5.41 19.99 3.27
C ALA A 59 -4.78 21.38 3.37
N ASP A 60 -4.33 21.92 2.22
CA ASP A 60 -3.86 23.30 2.16
C ASP A 60 -4.96 24.29 2.60
N GLY A 61 -4.60 25.23 3.47
CA GLY A 61 -5.50 26.16 4.13
C GLY A 61 -6.32 25.56 5.27
N ALA A 62 -6.12 24.30 5.65
CA ALA A 62 -6.86 23.68 6.75
C ALA A 62 -6.67 24.47 8.06
N VAL A 63 -7.78 24.60 8.80
CA VAL A 63 -7.81 25.18 10.13
C VAL A 63 -8.24 24.12 11.14
N ASP A 64 -7.93 24.36 12.41
CA ASP A 64 -8.27 23.48 13.52
C ASP A 64 -7.68 22.06 13.38
N VAL A 65 -6.45 21.97 12.86
CA VAL A 65 -5.70 20.73 12.73
C VAL A 65 -5.26 20.21 14.10
N ASP A 66 -5.33 18.89 14.30
CA ASP A 66 -4.88 18.24 15.54
C ASP A 66 -3.36 18.47 15.76
N PRO A 67 -2.92 18.87 16.97
CA PRO A 67 -1.50 18.94 17.34
C PRO A 67 -0.68 17.67 17.07
N LEU A 68 -1.33 16.50 17.07
CA LEU A 68 -0.73 15.19 16.83
C LEU A 68 -0.87 14.73 15.37
N THR A 69 -1.35 15.59 14.46
CA THR A 69 -1.51 15.21 13.06
C THR A 69 -0.20 14.69 12.48
N ARG A 70 -0.32 13.61 11.71
CA ARG A 70 0.66 13.28 10.68
C ARG A 70 0.30 14.07 9.42
N ILE A 71 1.30 14.46 8.64
CA ILE A 71 1.08 15.07 7.33
C ILE A 71 1.23 14.00 6.27
N ASP A 72 0.17 13.70 5.53
CA ASP A 72 0.15 12.72 4.47
C ASP A 72 -0.05 13.40 3.10
N ILE A 73 0.76 13.03 2.12
CA ILE A 73 0.67 13.49 0.74
C ILE A 73 0.36 12.28 -0.13
N CYS A 74 -0.86 12.24 -0.66
CA CYS A 74 -1.31 11.18 -1.53
C CYS A 74 -0.91 11.46 -2.99
N LEU A 75 -0.30 10.46 -3.62
CA LEU A 75 0.19 10.54 -4.99
C LEU A 75 -0.62 9.64 -5.91
N SER A 76 -0.64 9.98 -7.20
CA SER A 76 -1.36 9.22 -8.23
C SER A 76 -0.76 7.86 -8.55
N GLY A 77 0.52 7.66 -8.25
CA GLY A 77 1.26 6.42 -8.53
C GLY A 77 2.23 6.05 -7.43
N GLU A 78 2.97 4.96 -7.63
CA GLU A 78 3.86 4.41 -6.62
C GLU A 78 5.19 5.18 -6.54
N LEU A 79 5.61 5.49 -5.32
CA LEU A 79 6.93 6.06 -5.03
C LEU A 79 7.99 4.96 -4.93
N ASP A 80 9.18 5.24 -5.42
CA ASP A 80 10.37 4.44 -5.13
C ASP A 80 10.95 4.82 -3.76
N PRO A 81 10.87 3.95 -2.72
CA PRO A 81 11.41 4.28 -1.41
C PRO A 81 12.94 4.46 -1.41
N ARG A 82 13.66 4.00 -2.46
CA ARG A 82 15.12 4.13 -2.56
C ARG A 82 15.60 5.54 -2.83
N VAL A 83 14.74 6.37 -3.40
CA VAL A 83 15.12 7.73 -3.84
C VAL A 83 14.55 8.81 -2.92
N VAL A 84 13.53 8.50 -2.12
CA VAL A 84 12.96 9.42 -1.14
C VAL A 84 13.96 9.61 -0.01
N ASN A 85 14.34 10.86 0.24
CA ASN A 85 15.28 11.20 1.31
C ASN A 85 14.76 12.40 2.13
N GLU A 86 15.34 12.59 3.31
CA GLU A 86 14.91 13.59 4.31
C GLU A 86 14.89 15.05 3.80
N PHE A 87 15.50 15.36 2.65
CA PHE A 87 15.56 16.73 2.11
C PHE A 87 14.37 17.11 1.22
N ASP A 88 13.50 16.15 0.92
CA ASP A 88 12.48 16.28 -0.13
C ASP A 88 11.19 16.95 0.38
N ALA A 89 10.95 16.84 1.69
CA ALA A 89 9.82 17.42 2.38
C ALA A 89 10.22 17.93 3.77
N THR A 90 9.89 19.18 4.10
CA THR A 90 10.29 19.79 5.38
C THR A 90 9.15 20.56 6.01
N LEU A 91 9.03 20.50 7.34
CA LEU A 91 8.01 21.20 8.11
C LEU A 91 8.55 22.48 8.74
N HIS A 92 7.82 23.58 8.57
CA HIS A 92 8.20 24.91 9.04
C HIS A 92 7.09 25.57 9.83
N SER A 93 7.46 26.47 10.74
CA SER A 93 6.59 27.52 11.26
C SER A 93 7.39 28.82 11.35
N ALA A 94 6.97 29.85 10.61
CA ALA A 94 7.76 31.05 10.36
C ALA A 94 9.17 30.71 9.85
N THR A 95 10.22 31.00 10.63
CA THR A 95 11.62 30.71 10.28
C THR A 95 12.18 29.46 10.97
N LEU A 96 11.34 28.72 11.72
CA LEU A 96 11.75 27.52 12.45
C LEU A 96 11.47 26.28 11.60
N THR A 97 12.47 25.42 11.46
CA THR A 97 12.35 24.07 10.90
C THR A 97 12.11 23.08 12.05
N PHE A 98 11.26 22.09 11.82
CA PHE A 98 10.96 21.03 12.78
C PHE A 98 11.49 19.69 12.29
N ASP A 99 11.95 18.87 13.24
CA ASP A 99 12.35 17.50 12.96
C ASP A 99 11.12 16.64 12.67
N THR A 100 11.19 15.87 11.58
CA THR A 100 10.11 15.00 11.13
C THR A 100 10.67 13.67 10.68
N GLN A 101 10.02 12.58 11.07
CA GLN A 101 10.23 11.27 10.47
C GLN A 101 9.48 11.19 9.16
N GLN A 102 10.15 10.72 8.11
CA GLN A 102 9.53 10.46 6.81
C GLN A 102 9.27 8.98 6.63
N GLU A 103 8.10 8.66 6.08
CA GLU A 103 7.69 7.29 5.77
C GLU A 103 7.06 7.28 4.38
N VAL A 104 7.46 6.31 3.55
CA VAL A 104 6.75 5.99 2.31
C VAL A 104 5.81 4.83 2.60
N GLN A 105 4.54 5.00 2.31
CA GLN A 105 3.56 3.91 2.26
C GLN A 105 3.30 3.58 0.80
N LEU A 106 3.70 2.39 0.32
CA LEU A 106 3.49 2.01 -1.09
C LEU A 106 2.02 1.99 -1.49
N PHE A 107 1.16 1.70 -0.51
CA PHE A 107 -0.29 1.85 -0.55
C PHE A 107 -0.75 2.45 0.80
N SER A 108 -1.95 3.01 0.84
CA SER A 108 -2.52 3.66 2.03
C SER A 108 -2.93 2.65 3.11
N TRP A 109 -1.99 2.23 3.96
CA TRP A 109 -2.23 1.23 5.00
C TRP A 109 -2.51 1.84 6.39
N ARG A 110 -2.07 3.07 6.63
CA ARG A 110 -2.46 3.87 7.81
C ARG A 110 -3.61 4.80 7.49
N ALA A 111 -4.42 5.09 8.50
CA ALA A 111 -5.51 6.05 8.36
C ALA A 111 -4.95 7.45 8.04
N PRO A 112 -5.67 8.25 7.24
CA PRO A 112 -5.21 9.56 6.81
C PRO A 112 -4.99 10.51 7.99
N GLY A 113 -3.81 11.12 8.09
CA GLY A 113 -3.45 12.10 9.11
C GLY A 113 -3.28 11.55 10.53
N SER A 114 -3.54 10.26 10.75
CA SER A 114 -3.44 9.62 12.06
C SER A 114 -2.06 8.99 12.30
N ARG A 115 -1.62 8.98 13.56
CA ARG A 115 -0.39 8.31 14.00
C ARG A 115 -0.63 6.86 14.45
N ASP A 116 -1.85 6.54 14.84
CA ASP A 116 -2.20 5.39 15.67
C ASP A 116 -3.33 4.52 15.09
N LEU A 117 -3.94 4.94 13.98
CA LEU A 117 -5.01 4.20 13.33
C LEU A 117 -4.54 3.58 12.01
N LEU A 118 -5.02 2.37 11.76
CA LEU A 118 -4.91 1.66 10.48
C LEU A 118 -6.04 2.10 9.55
N ALA A 119 -5.78 2.05 8.25
CA ALA A 119 -6.81 2.31 7.25
C ALA A 119 -7.75 1.10 7.13
N SER A 120 -9.06 1.36 7.13
CA SER A 120 -10.08 0.33 6.84
C SER A 120 -10.30 0.10 5.35
N GLU A 121 -9.89 1.06 4.51
CA GLU A 121 -9.98 1.00 3.06
C GLU A 121 -8.84 1.80 2.40
N ARG A 122 -8.59 1.55 1.12
CA ARG A 122 -7.61 2.30 0.33
C ARG A 122 -8.15 3.70 0.04
N TRP A 123 -7.58 4.72 0.69
CA TRP A 123 -7.96 6.12 0.51
C TRP A 123 -7.07 6.88 -0.48
N CYS A 124 -5.87 6.38 -0.75
CA CYS A 124 -4.96 6.92 -1.75
C CYS A 124 -4.78 5.95 -2.94
N PRO A 125 -4.97 6.39 -4.20
CA PRO A 125 -4.80 5.54 -5.38
C PRO A 125 -3.35 5.08 -5.56
N GLY A 126 -2.34 5.88 -5.25
CA GLY A 126 -0.92 5.49 -5.33
C GLY A 126 -0.28 5.34 -3.94
N SER A 127 0.98 5.76 -3.86
CA SER A 127 1.71 5.82 -2.59
C SER A 127 1.37 7.07 -1.77
N VAL A 128 1.65 6.99 -0.47
CA VAL A 128 1.56 8.10 0.46
C VAL A 128 2.96 8.44 0.95
N LEU A 129 3.35 9.71 0.81
CA LEU A 129 4.51 10.27 1.51
C LEU A 129 4.02 10.89 2.83
N SER A 130 4.47 10.34 3.94
CA SER A 130 4.07 10.78 5.28
C SER A 130 5.21 11.52 5.98
N LEU A 131 4.90 12.65 6.59
CA LEU A 131 5.76 13.37 7.53
C LEU A 131 5.15 13.33 8.92
N THR A 132 5.87 12.74 9.87
CA THR A 132 5.46 12.67 11.27
C THR A 132 6.33 13.58 12.11
N PRO A 133 5.78 14.65 12.70
CA PRO A 133 6.53 15.49 13.64
C PRO A 133 7.01 14.67 14.85
N GLU A 134 8.29 14.84 15.22
CA GLU A 134 8.87 14.13 16.37
C GLU A 134 8.26 14.57 17.72
N SER A 135 7.64 15.75 17.75
CA SER A 135 6.93 16.29 18.91
C SER A 135 5.57 16.88 18.49
N PRO A 136 4.57 16.97 19.39
CA PRO A 136 3.30 17.59 19.08
C PRO A 136 3.47 19.02 18.56
N LEU A 137 2.69 19.38 17.55
CA LEU A 137 2.67 20.73 17.01
C LEU A 137 2.04 21.70 18.02
N ARG A 138 2.52 22.94 18.02
CA ARG A 138 2.02 23.96 18.94
C ARG A 138 0.69 24.52 18.47
N ALA A 139 -0.29 24.49 19.38
CA ALA A 139 -1.60 25.07 19.19
C ALA A 139 -1.56 26.54 18.75
N GLY A 140 -2.50 26.91 17.86
CA GLY A 140 -2.69 28.27 17.39
C GLY A 140 -1.63 28.80 16.41
N LEU A 141 -0.62 27.99 16.06
CA LEU A 141 0.38 28.35 15.05
C LEU A 141 -0.01 27.86 13.65
N THR A 142 0.46 28.59 12.65
CA THR A 142 0.45 28.15 11.24
C THR A 142 1.75 27.42 10.95
N TYR A 143 1.59 26.25 10.34
CA TYR A 143 2.67 25.40 9.85
C TYR A 143 2.62 25.35 8.33
N ARG A 144 3.78 25.10 7.73
CA ARG A 144 3.96 25.00 6.29
C ARG A 144 4.85 23.82 5.97
N VAL A 145 4.33 22.87 5.19
CA VAL A 145 5.17 21.86 4.54
C VAL A 145 5.72 22.44 3.25
N ARG A 146 7.00 22.22 3.00
CA ARG A 146 7.68 22.58 1.76
C ARG A 146 8.11 21.31 1.05
N LEU A 147 7.61 21.10 -0.15
CA LEU A 147 7.98 20.02 -1.06
C LEU A 147 8.84 20.55 -2.20
N ARG A 148 9.87 19.82 -2.58
CA ARG A 148 10.69 20.12 -3.75
C ARG A 148 10.25 19.28 -4.94
N ALA A 149 10.26 19.87 -6.14
CA ALA A 149 10.05 19.11 -7.37
C ALA A 149 11.26 18.22 -7.62
N LEU A 150 11.06 16.91 -7.61
CA LEU A 150 12.12 15.94 -7.81
C LEU A 150 11.80 15.05 -9.00
N SER A 151 12.83 14.77 -9.78
CA SER A 151 12.80 13.79 -10.85
C SER A 151 13.09 12.40 -10.31
N GLY A 152 12.44 11.37 -10.85
CA GLY A 152 12.76 9.99 -10.52
C GLY A 152 12.13 9.48 -9.23
N LEU A 153 11.20 10.23 -8.61
CA LEU A 153 10.50 9.82 -7.39
C LEU A 153 9.61 8.59 -7.59
N GLY A 154 8.99 8.46 -8.76
CA GLY A 154 8.12 7.34 -9.06
C GLY A 154 8.90 6.04 -9.18
N TRP A 155 8.25 4.93 -8.86
CA TRP A 155 8.78 3.57 -9.00
C TRP A 155 9.33 3.27 -10.41
N SER A 156 8.69 3.88 -11.43
CA SER A 156 9.10 3.80 -12.83
C SER A 156 10.05 4.92 -13.28
N GLY A 157 10.46 5.82 -12.37
CA GLY A 157 11.29 7.00 -12.65
C GLY A 157 10.49 8.29 -12.90
N GLY A 158 9.18 8.30 -12.65
CA GLY A 158 8.32 9.47 -12.83
C GLY A 158 8.74 10.64 -11.94
N ALA A 159 8.61 11.87 -12.45
CA ALA A 159 8.79 13.09 -11.66
C ALA A 159 7.45 13.58 -11.10
N LEU A 160 7.46 14.44 -10.08
CA LEU A 160 6.23 15.14 -9.68
C LEU A 160 5.71 16.02 -10.82
N ASP A 161 4.39 16.04 -11.00
CA ASP A 161 3.72 16.93 -11.93
C ASP A 161 3.81 18.37 -11.44
N THR A 162 4.74 19.13 -12.01
CA THR A 162 4.91 20.54 -11.69
C THR A 162 3.99 21.47 -12.48
N THR A 163 3.10 20.92 -13.32
CA THR A 163 2.11 21.71 -14.07
C THR A 163 0.85 22.03 -13.25
N GLN A 164 0.67 21.36 -12.10
CA GLN A 164 -0.37 21.65 -11.14
C GLN A 164 -0.22 23.05 -10.52
N ASP A 165 -1.33 23.61 -10.03
CA ASP A 165 -1.31 24.90 -9.34
C ASP A 165 -0.52 24.80 -8.01
N GLY A 166 0.11 25.92 -7.61
CA GLY A 166 0.80 26.03 -6.32
C GLY A 166 2.33 25.85 -6.37
N TRP A 167 2.87 25.35 -7.48
CA TRP A 167 4.32 25.31 -7.69
C TRP A 167 4.89 26.72 -7.90
N THR A 168 5.95 27.03 -7.15
CA THR A 168 6.63 28.33 -7.19
C THR A 168 8.12 28.14 -7.45
N LEU A 169 8.68 28.99 -8.31
CA LEU A 169 10.12 29.01 -8.57
C LEU A 169 10.83 29.76 -7.44
N SER A 170 11.74 29.08 -6.74
CA SER A 170 12.60 29.70 -5.74
C SER A 170 13.71 30.54 -6.39
N GLU A 171 14.34 31.42 -5.61
CA GLU A 171 15.49 32.22 -6.09
C GLU A 171 16.66 31.36 -6.59
N GLY A 172 16.80 30.12 -6.07
CA GLY A 172 17.80 29.15 -6.51
C GLY A 172 17.44 28.39 -7.79
N GLY A 173 16.27 28.65 -8.40
CA GLY A 173 15.79 27.98 -9.60
C GLY A 173 15.07 26.65 -9.37
N ASP A 174 14.92 26.20 -8.12
CA ASP A 174 14.14 25.00 -7.80
C ASP A 174 12.64 25.32 -7.72
N LEU A 175 11.80 24.43 -8.25
CA LEU A 175 10.35 24.47 -8.05
C LEU A 175 9.97 23.90 -6.68
N ARG A 176 9.06 24.58 -6.00
CA ARG A 176 8.58 24.24 -4.65
C ARG A 176 7.08 24.36 -4.54
N LEU A 177 6.47 23.39 -3.87
CA LEU A 177 5.08 23.45 -3.44
C LEU A 177 5.04 23.69 -1.93
N PHE A 178 4.06 24.48 -1.49
CA PHE A 178 3.83 24.76 -0.09
C PHE A 178 2.42 24.34 0.30
N ILE A 179 2.29 23.66 1.43
CA ILE A 179 1.02 23.26 2.02
C ILE A 179 0.96 23.95 3.39
N GLU A 180 0.02 24.86 3.59
CA GLU A 180 -0.14 25.61 4.83
C GLU A 180 -1.34 25.12 5.62
N PHE A 181 -1.20 25.00 6.93
CA PHE A 181 -2.32 24.65 7.81
C PHE A 181 -2.15 25.27 9.20
N ARG A 182 -3.25 25.40 9.94
CA ARG A 182 -3.27 25.97 11.29
C ARG A 182 -3.69 24.92 12.31
N VAL A 183 -2.87 24.76 13.35
CA VAL A 183 -3.15 23.84 14.46
C VAL A 183 -4.21 24.44 15.38
N ALA A 184 -5.17 23.62 15.80
CA ALA A 184 -6.27 23.98 16.68
C ALA A 184 -5.79 24.59 18.00
N GLY A 185 -6.64 25.42 18.60
CA GLY A 185 -6.37 26.06 19.88
C GLY A 185 -5.64 27.40 19.78
N SER A 186 -5.14 27.84 20.93
CA SER A 186 -4.48 29.13 21.14
C SER A 186 -3.00 28.96 21.46
N VAL A 187 -2.21 29.98 21.09
CA VAL A 187 -0.80 30.03 21.47
C VAL A 187 -0.69 30.03 23.00
N GLY A 188 0.02 29.04 23.53
CA GLY A 188 0.21 28.85 24.97
C GLY A 188 -0.65 27.76 25.59
N ASP A 189 -1.58 27.18 24.84
CA ASP A 189 -2.29 25.98 25.28
C ASP A 189 -1.28 24.83 25.53
N PRO A 190 -1.51 23.99 26.54
CA PRO A 190 -0.61 22.89 26.85
C PRO A 190 -0.54 21.91 25.66
N LEU A 191 0.66 21.39 25.40
CA LEU A 191 0.82 20.31 24.43
C LEU A 191 0.26 19.01 25.00
N PRO A 192 -0.26 18.11 24.14
CA PRO A 192 -0.54 16.75 24.56
C PRO A 192 0.69 16.10 25.21
N GLU A 193 0.51 15.51 26.39
CA GLU A 193 1.60 14.84 27.11
C GLU A 193 1.94 13.48 26.49
N GLU A 194 0.95 12.81 25.90
CA GLU A 194 1.07 11.49 25.31
C GLU A 194 1.00 11.60 23.78
N ILE A 195 1.99 10.99 23.12
CA ILE A 195 1.97 10.79 21.67
C ILE A 195 1.47 9.37 21.44
N PRO A 196 0.31 9.18 20.80
CA PRO A 196 -0.23 7.85 20.59
C PRO A 196 0.69 7.08 19.64
N ALA A 197 0.92 5.81 19.99
CA ALA A 197 1.61 4.85 19.15
C ALA A 197 0.59 4.00 18.39
N LEU A 198 1.00 3.48 17.24
CA LEU A 198 0.24 2.43 16.57
C LEU A 198 0.13 1.23 17.54
N PRO A 199 -1.03 0.55 17.61
CA PRO A 199 -1.13 -0.71 18.34
C PRO A 199 -0.09 -1.73 17.85
N ASP A 200 0.18 -2.74 18.67
CA ASP A 200 1.03 -3.86 18.30
C ASP A 200 0.50 -4.56 17.04
N GLY A 201 1.41 -5.04 16.20
CA GLY A 201 1.08 -5.76 14.97
C GLY A 201 0.57 -7.17 15.24
N PRO A 202 -0.07 -7.83 14.26
CA PRO A 202 -0.34 -9.26 14.35
C PRO A 202 0.99 -10.04 14.41
N SER A 203 1.03 -11.16 15.13
CA SER A 203 2.18 -12.09 15.07
C SER A 203 2.19 -12.84 13.73
N ILE A 204 3.30 -13.52 13.43
CA ILE A 204 3.35 -14.35 12.22
C ILE A 204 2.30 -15.47 12.27
N GLU A 205 2.00 -16.09 13.41
CA GLU A 205 0.94 -17.10 13.50
C GLU A 205 -0.44 -16.52 13.19
N ALA A 206 -0.71 -15.29 13.64
CA ALA A 206 -1.97 -14.61 13.36
C ALA A 206 -2.17 -14.34 11.85
N LEU A 207 -1.09 -14.28 11.05
CA LEU A 207 -1.17 -14.16 9.59
C LEU A 207 -1.53 -15.49 8.90
N PHE A 208 -1.38 -16.62 9.59
CA PHE A 208 -1.67 -17.97 9.09
C PHE A 208 -3.01 -18.54 9.58
N GLU A 209 -3.72 -17.84 10.47
CA GLU A 209 -5.06 -18.26 10.90
C GLU A 209 -6.02 -18.36 9.70
N THR A 210 -7.08 -19.16 9.84
CA THR A 210 -8.07 -19.35 8.79
C THR A 210 -8.65 -18.02 8.30
N GLY A 211 -8.61 -17.81 6.99
CA GLY A 211 -9.07 -16.60 6.32
C GLY A 211 -8.05 -15.47 6.27
N ARG A 212 -6.82 -15.62 6.80
CA ARG A 212 -5.78 -14.58 6.83
C ARG A 212 -4.81 -14.70 5.67
N VAL A 213 -3.92 -13.71 5.48
CA VAL A 213 -3.09 -13.57 4.27
C VAL A 213 -2.28 -14.82 3.91
N PHE A 214 -1.79 -15.56 4.91
CA PHE A 214 -1.02 -16.78 4.73
C PHE A 214 -1.79 -18.05 5.06
N ASP A 215 -3.12 -18.00 5.15
CA ASP A 215 -3.95 -19.20 5.25
C ASP A 215 -3.60 -20.15 4.09
N PRO A 216 -3.17 -21.40 4.38
CA PRO A 216 -2.86 -22.37 3.36
C PRO A 216 -3.98 -22.63 2.35
N GLU A 217 -5.25 -22.43 2.72
CA GLU A 217 -6.37 -22.64 1.80
C GLU A 217 -6.57 -21.45 0.84
N ARG A 218 -5.78 -20.37 0.96
CA ARG A 218 -5.89 -19.15 0.13
C ARG A 218 -4.85 -19.09 -0.98
N ALA A 219 -5.21 -18.34 -2.03
CA ALA A 219 -4.41 -18.21 -3.25
C ALA A 219 -3.00 -17.64 -3.05
N ALA A 220 -2.78 -16.82 -2.00
CA ALA A 220 -1.47 -16.21 -1.73
C ALA A 220 -0.38 -17.25 -1.44
N CYS A 221 -0.74 -18.40 -0.86
CA CYS A 221 0.18 -19.47 -0.50
C CYS A 221 0.27 -20.58 -1.56
N GLY A 222 -0.60 -20.61 -2.57
CA GLY A 222 -0.80 -21.80 -3.43
C GLY A 222 0.45 -22.32 -4.16
N CYS A 223 1.30 -21.46 -4.72
CA CYS A 223 2.58 -21.88 -5.34
C CYS A 223 3.72 -22.07 -4.31
N HIS A 224 3.46 -21.84 -3.02
CA HIS A 224 4.41 -21.77 -1.90
C HIS A 224 4.14 -22.84 -0.82
N GLN A 225 3.31 -23.85 -1.11
CA GLN A 225 3.05 -24.95 -0.20
C GLN A 225 3.93 -26.13 -0.56
N GLY A 226 4.54 -26.75 0.46
CA GLY A 226 5.21 -28.03 0.30
C GLY A 226 4.23 -29.10 -0.20
N GLY A 227 4.26 -29.42 -1.49
CA GLY A 227 3.59 -30.59 -2.06
C GLY A 227 4.48 -31.83 -1.99
N GLU A 228 3.94 -33.04 -2.12
CA GLU A 228 4.80 -34.23 -2.26
C GLU A 228 5.58 -34.20 -3.59
N GLY A 229 6.86 -34.61 -3.58
CA GLY A 229 7.70 -34.74 -4.78
C GLY A 229 8.38 -33.44 -5.23
N GLU A 230 8.50 -33.22 -6.55
CA GLU A 230 9.23 -32.08 -7.14
C GLU A 230 8.68 -30.70 -6.72
N ASN A 231 7.42 -30.64 -6.26
CA ASN A 231 6.79 -29.42 -5.77
C ASN A 231 7.25 -29.00 -4.36
N ALA A 232 7.66 -29.92 -3.48
CA ALA A 232 8.24 -29.57 -2.17
C ALA A 232 9.62 -28.93 -2.31
N GLU A 233 10.46 -29.47 -3.20
CA GLU A 233 11.77 -28.89 -3.46
C GLU A 233 11.66 -27.50 -4.09
N LEU A 234 10.67 -27.28 -4.97
CA LEU A 234 10.37 -25.96 -5.53
C LEU A 234 9.80 -24.98 -4.49
N ALA A 235 8.94 -25.41 -3.57
CA ALA A 235 8.41 -24.57 -2.51
C ALA A 235 9.55 -24.11 -1.56
N LEU A 236 10.39 -25.04 -1.10
CA LEU A 236 11.55 -24.73 -0.26
C LEU A 236 12.59 -23.84 -0.98
N ALA A 237 12.81 -24.06 -2.28
CA ALA A 237 13.74 -23.24 -3.07
C ALA A 237 13.24 -21.80 -3.28
N ARG A 238 11.93 -21.56 -3.19
CA ARG A 238 11.32 -20.25 -3.44
C ARG A 238 11.01 -19.51 -2.14
N LEU A 239 10.12 -20.08 -1.32
CA LEU A 239 9.67 -19.61 -0.01
C LEU A 239 8.55 -20.58 0.44
N ASP A 240 8.72 -21.31 1.55
CA ASP A 240 7.70 -22.23 2.08
C ASP A 240 6.75 -21.48 3.03
N LEU A 241 5.48 -21.39 2.65
CA LEU A 241 4.39 -20.75 3.40
C LEU A 241 3.35 -21.78 3.87
N SER A 242 3.77 -23.01 4.17
CA SER A 242 2.87 -24.05 4.70
C SER A 242 2.63 -23.94 6.21
N ASP A 243 3.56 -23.32 6.96
CA ASP A 243 3.52 -23.19 8.41
C ASP A 243 4.28 -21.92 8.86
N PRO A 244 3.85 -21.21 9.93
CA PRO A 244 4.52 -20.02 10.44
C PRO A 244 6.01 -20.19 10.75
N THR A 245 6.42 -21.33 11.30
CA THR A 245 7.83 -21.59 11.69
C THR A 245 8.72 -21.71 10.46
N LEU A 246 8.25 -22.43 9.43
CA LEU A 246 8.96 -22.56 8.17
C LEU A 246 9.01 -21.21 7.42
N ALA A 247 7.87 -20.51 7.39
CA ALA A 247 7.75 -19.21 6.76
C ALA A 247 8.67 -18.16 7.40
N TRP A 248 8.79 -18.15 8.73
CA TRP A 248 9.70 -17.26 9.45
C TRP A 248 11.13 -17.35 8.91
N SER A 249 11.62 -18.56 8.68
CA SER A 249 12.99 -18.77 8.18
C SER A 249 13.18 -18.19 6.78
N GLY A 250 12.17 -18.32 5.90
CA GLY A 250 12.23 -17.81 4.53
C GLY A 250 11.89 -16.33 4.37
N LEU A 251 11.06 -15.77 5.26
CA LEU A 251 10.63 -14.37 5.22
C LEU A 251 11.61 -13.46 5.96
N VAL A 252 12.01 -13.86 7.16
CA VAL A 252 12.72 -13.00 8.12
C VAL A 252 14.21 -13.30 8.19
N LEU A 253 14.57 -14.59 8.25
CA LEU A 253 15.98 -15.01 8.41
C LEU A 253 16.72 -15.14 7.08
N ARG A 254 16.04 -14.96 5.96
CA ARG A 254 16.63 -15.04 4.62
C ARG A 254 17.62 -13.91 4.41
N GLU A 255 18.87 -14.27 4.14
CA GLU A 255 19.95 -13.32 3.88
C GLU A 255 19.98 -12.87 2.41
N GLY A 256 20.45 -11.65 2.19
CA GLY A 256 20.65 -11.07 0.86
C GLY A 256 19.55 -10.12 0.42
N SER A 257 19.81 -9.43 -0.68
CA SER A 257 18.85 -8.54 -1.32
C SER A 257 18.08 -9.28 -2.40
N GLU A 258 16.77 -9.04 -2.43
CA GLU A 258 15.88 -9.37 -3.53
C GLU A 258 16.12 -8.39 -4.70
N PRO A 259 15.51 -8.62 -5.88
CA PRO A 259 15.82 -7.88 -7.12
C PRO A 259 15.65 -6.36 -7.05
N THR A 260 14.80 -5.88 -6.15
CA THR A 260 14.59 -4.44 -5.94
C THR A 260 15.69 -3.79 -5.09
N GLY A 261 16.59 -4.60 -4.51
CA GLY A 261 17.67 -4.18 -3.62
C GLY A 261 17.36 -4.37 -2.13
N PHE A 262 16.10 -4.69 -1.81
CA PHE A 262 15.59 -4.83 -0.45
C PHE A 262 15.59 -6.27 0.04
N ALA A 263 15.59 -6.49 1.36
CA ALA A 263 15.39 -7.83 1.92
C ALA A 263 13.96 -8.35 1.64
N MET A 264 13.75 -9.66 1.81
CA MET A 264 12.41 -10.26 1.73
C MET A 264 11.43 -9.54 2.67
N VAL A 265 11.84 -9.37 3.94
CA VAL A 265 11.16 -8.53 4.93
C VAL A 265 12.18 -7.63 5.62
N SER A 266 11.92 -6.32 5.61
CA SER A 266 12.73 -5.30 6.28
C SER A 266 12.01 -4.83 7.55
N PRO A 267 12.48 -5.21 8.76
CA PRO A 267 11.82 -4.84 10.01
C PRO A 267 11.56 -3.34 10.10
N ARG A 268 10.35 -2.96 10.51
CA ARG A 268 9.87 -1.58 10.67
C ARG A 268 9.75 -0.76 9.38
N MET A 269 10.07 -1.34 8.22
CA MET A 269 10.08 -0.64 6.93
C MET A 269 9.26 -1.40 5.88
N PRO A 270 7.91 -1.31 5.91
CA PRO A 270 7.04 -2.03 4.99
C PRO A 270 7.31 -1.72 3.52
N SER A 271 7.53 -0.45 3.16
CA SER A 271 7.83 -0.06 1.78
C SER A 271 9.17 -0.60 1.28
N GLU A 272 10.12 -0.80 2.18
CA GLU A 272 11.43 -1.41 1.92
C GLU A 272 11.42 -2.93 2.08
N SER A 273 10.26 -3.57 2.09
CA SER A 273 10.13 -5.03 2.16
C SER A 273 9.72 -5.57 0.80
N TYR A 274 10.54 -6.44 0.20
CA TYR A 274 10.24 -7.04 -1.10
C TYR A 274 8.91 -7.80 -1.08
N LEU A 275 8.55 -8.41 0.05
CA LEU A 275 7.25 -9.05 0.24
C LEU A 275 6.07 -8.10 -0.02
N ILE A 276 6.09 -6.87 0.52
CA ILE A 276 5.02 -5.89 0.25
C ILE A 276 5.03 -5.51 -1.23
N GLN A 277 6.21 -5.25 -1.78
CA GLN A 277 6.36 -4.87 -3.18
C GLN A 277 5.88 -5.98 -4.15
N LYS A 278 5.95 -7.23 -3.71
CA LYS A 278 5.46 -8.42 -4.42
C LYS A 278 3.94 -8.54 -4.41
N MET A 279 3.30 -8.03 -3.36
CA MET A 279 1.85 -8.11 -3.13
C MET A 279 1.09 -6.89 -3.67
N VAL A 280 1.75 -5.74 -3.73
CA VAL A 280 1.19 -4.51 -4.30
C VAL A 280 1.19 -4.58 -5.82
N ARG A 281 0.13 -4.06 -6.42
CA ARG A 281 -0.06 -3.89 -7.86
C ARG A 281 -0.14 -2.41 -8.19
N ASP A 282 0.31 -2.06 -9.40
CA ASP A 282 0.16 -0.71 -9.94
C ASP A 282 -1.30 -0.39 -10.33
N ALA A 283 -1.53 0.79 -10.89
CA ALA A 283 -2.85 1.26 -11.31
C ALA A 283 -3.48 0.39 -12.41
N GLU A 284 -2.65 -0.23 -13.25
CA GLU A 284 -3.06 -1.17 -14.29
C GLU A 284 -3.36 -2.57 -13.74
N GLY A 285 -3.00 -2.84 -12.48
CA GLY A 285 -3.15 -4.13 -11.83
C GLY A 285 -1.98 -5.08 -12.05
N ASP A 286 -0.88 -4.60 -12.63
CA ASP A 286 0.33 -5.34 -12.90
C ASP A 286 1.30 -5.30 -11.70
N ALA A 287 2.34 -6.13 -11.74
CA ALA A 287 3.39 -6.11 -10.73
C ALA A 287 4.23 -4.85 -10.84
N LEU A 288 4.69 -4.31 -9.71
CA LEU A 288 5.62 -3.18 -9.70
C LEU A 288 6.87 -3.49 -10.55
N ARG A 289 7.37 -2.46 -11.24
CA ARG A 289 8.55 -2.60 -12.13
C ARG A 289 9.75 -3.18 -11.38
N GLY A 290 10.40 -4.20 -11.94
CA GLY A 290 11.60 -4.80 -11.33
C GLY A 290 11.31 -5.90 -10.30
N ILE A 291 10.05 -6.19 -10.02
CA ILE A 291 9.65 -7.42 -9.32
C ILE A 291 9.89 -8.64 -10.22
N HIS A 292 10.49 -9.70 -9.68
CA HIS A 292 10.71 -10.93 -10.43
C HIS A 292 9.42 -11.72 -10.63
N GLY A 293 8.98 -11.93 -11.87
CA GLY A 293 7.75 -12.67 -12.17
C GLY A 293 6.50 -11.80 -12.02
N VAL A 294 5.36 -12.41 -11.70
CA VAL A 294 4.06 -11.72 -11.56
C VAL A 294 3.79 -11.28 -10.12
N ALA A 295 2.83 -10.37 -9.92
CA ALA A 295 2.36 -9.99 -8.58
C ALA A 295 1.78 -11.20 -7.85
N MET A 296 1.75 -11.16 -6.51
CA MET A 296 1.17 -12.21 -5.69
C MET A 296 -0.08 -11.72 -4.94
N PRO A 297 -1.15 -12.54 -4.86
CA PRO A 297 -1.39 -13.73 -5.67
C PRO A 297 -1.52 -13.37 -7.16
N PRO A 298 -1.29 -14.30 -8.10
CA PRO A 298 -1.20 -13.99 -9.53
C PRO A 298 -2.52 -13.55 -10.16
N GLU A 299 -3.64 -14.14 -9.74
CA GLU A 299 -4.95 -13.89 -10.37
C GLU A 299 -5.57 -12.58 -9.88
N ASP A 300 -5.84 -12.47 -8.58
CA ASP A 300 -6.52 -11.33 -7.98
C ASP A 300 -5.61 -10.56 -7.01
N PRO A 301 -5.83 -9.25 -6.79
CA PRO A 301 -5.17 -8.52 -5.71
C PRO A 301 -5.57 -9.09 -4.34
N LEU A 302 -4.67 -8.98 -3.36
CA LEU A 302 -5.04 -9.21 -1.97
C LEU A 302 -6.12 -8.20 -1.52
N PRO A 303 -7.08 -8.63 -0.69
CA PRO A 303 -7.93 -7.70 0.04
C PRO A 303 -7.09 -6.66 0.79
N HIS A 304 -7.54 -5.41 0.80
CA HIS A 304 -6.80 -4.31 1.44
C HIS A 304 -6.50 -4.58 2.92
N ALA A 305 -7.44 -5.18 3.66
CA ALA A 305 -7.22 -5.56 5.05
C ALA A 305 -6.04 -6.53 5.23
N ASP A 306 -5.87 -7.51 4.34
CA ASP A 306 -4.74 -8.44 4.40
C ASP A 306 -3.40 -7.76 4.11
N LEU A 307 -3.40 -6.79 3.18
CA LEU A 307 -2.22 -5.96 2.92
C LEU A 307 -1.89 -5.09 4.14
N VAL A 308 -2.89 -4.50 4.79
CA VAL A 308 -2.74 -3.71 6.02
C VAL A 308 -2.14 -4.55 7.14
N ASP A 309 -2.67 -5.75 7.37
CA ASP A 309 -2.14 -6.67 8.39
C ASP A 309 -0.66 -7.00 8.14
N LEU A 310 -0.29 -7.25 6.88
CA LEU A 310 1.08 -7.56 6.51
C LEU A 310 2.01 -6.35 6.70
N ALA A 311 1.59 -5.17 6.26
CA ALA A 311 2.35 -3.94 6.46
C ALA A 311 2.49 -3.61 7.96
N HIS A 312 1.44 -3.86 8.75
CA HIS A 312 1.43 -3.61 10.19
C HIS A 312 2.35 -4.58 10.95
N TRP A 313 2.36 -5.87 10.62
CA TRP A 313 3.31 -6.84 11.17
C TRP A 313 4.76 -6.40 10.93
N ILE A 314 5.07 -5.96 9.71
CA ILE A 314 6.41 -5.47 9.37
C ILE A 314 6.73 -4.18 10.14
N ALA A 315 5.80 -3.23 10.16
CA ALA A 315 5.97 -1.95 10.86
C ALA A 315 6.18 -2.12 12.37
N ALA A 316 5.52 -3.10 12.99
CA ALA A 316 5.70 -3.48 14.39
C ALA A 316 7.10 -4.04 14.68
N GLY A 317 7.86 -4.39 13.64
CA GLY A 317 9.21 -4.93 13.77
C GLY A 317 9.25 -6.44 13.81
N ILE A 318 8.29 -7.09 13.14
CA ILE A 318 8.22 -8.54 12.89
C ILE A 318 8.27 -9.39 14.16
N GLU A 319 7.17 -9.41 14.89
CA GLU A 319 7.07 -10.30 16.05
C GLU A 319 7.04 -11.77 15.62
N PRO A 320 7.86 -12.64 16.24
CA PRO A 320 7.83 -14.09 16.01
C PRO A 320 6.56 -14.75 16.54
#